data_AF-A0A521HQD7-F1
#
_entry.id   AF-A0A521HQD7-F1
#
_cell.length_a   1.000
_cell.length_b   1.000
_cell.length_c   1.000
_cell.angle_alpha   90.00
_cell.angle_beta   90.00
_cell.angle_gamma   90.00
#
_symmetry.space_group_name_H-M   'P 1'
#
loop_
_entity.id
_entity.type
_entity.pdbx_description
1 polymer ?
#
loop_
_entity_poly.entity_id
_entity_poly.type
_entity_poly.pdbx_seq_one_letter_code
_entity_poly.pdbx_strand_id
1 'polypeptide(L)'
;MVSPTKEQQDAAQQFVGLAIEAFKSEMGVHAETAIAGTARMAGTFLFRSFGFPLASIQPGQAVLSDAANEQGPKLIQALGSVLAHIGVALDRAKLGASKEPEHQPQLDFLATQKQLEPTFSRAMQALGLSYLQAAESAAIATAILIKQCVPVLDPNLAFGIAAYGFVEGSKTAPDPVVLGSGAV
;
A
#
# COMPACT_ATOMS: atom_id res chain seq x y z
N MET A 1 -8.72 9.35 13.23
CA MET A 1 -8.00 9.91 12.07
C MET A 1 -8.60 11.26 11.75
N VAL A 2 -7.77 12.20 11.28
CA VAL A 2 -8.25 13.40 10.61
C VAL A 2 -8.87 12.99 9.27
N SER A 3 -9.96 13.62 8.85
CA SER A 3 -10.56 13.35 7.55
C SER A 3 -9.55 13.67 6.43
N PRO A 4 -9.42 12.81 5.39
CA PRO A 4 -8.48 13.06 4.29
C PRO A 4 -8.85 14.35 3.55
N THR A 5 -7.83 15.09 3.07
CA THR A 5 -8.05 16.27 2.22
C THR A 5 -8.61 15.86 0.86
N LYS A 6 -9.07 16.84 0.08
CA LYS A 6 -9.53 16.60 -1.29
C LYS A 6 -8.41 16.00 -2.15
N GLU A 7 -7.19 16.52 -2.04
CA GLU A 7 -6.02 16.05 -2.79
C GLU A 7 -5.69 14.59 -2.42
N GLN A 8 -5.86 14.22 -1.14
CA GLN A 8 -5.67 12.84 -0.71
C GLN A 8 -6.75 11.90 -1.27
N GLN A 9 -7.99 12.36 -1.37
CA GLN A 9 -9.08 11.61 -1.99
C GLN A 9 -8.88 11.46 -3.50
N ASP A 10 -8.47 12.54 -4.19
CA ASP A 10 -8.17 12.53 -5.61
C ASP A 10 -6.99 11.59 -5.91
N ALA A 11 -5.93 11.64 -5.11
CA ALA A 11 -4.80 10.71 -5.21
C ALA A 11 -5.23 9.26 -4.99
N ALA A 12 -6.09 8.98 -4.00
CA ALA A 12 -6.57 7.63 -3.75
C ALA A 12 -7.30 7.05 -4.97
N GLN A 13 -8.16 7.84 -5.62
CA GLN A 13 -8.85 7.41 -6.85
C GLN A 13 -7.88 7.22 -8.02
N GLN A 14 -6.90 8.11 -8.18
CA GLN A 14 -5.86 7.94 -9.20
C GLN A 14 -5.03 6.68 -8.97
N PHE A 15 -4.64 6.39 -7.73
CA PHE A 15 -3.89 5.19 -7.38
C PHE A 15 -4.67 3.90 -7.67
N VAL A 16 -5.99 3.87 -7.45
CA VAL A 16 -6.85 2.75 -7.85
C VAL A 16 -6.75 2.52 -9.37
N GLY A 17 -6.95 3.58 -10.16
CA GLY A 17 -6.90 3.48 -11.63
C GLY A 17 -5.51 3.05 -12.14
N LEU A 18 -4.44 3.62 -11.57
CA LEU A 18 -3.07 3.28 -11.91
C LEU A 18 -2.71 1.83 -11.55
N ALA A 19 -3.17 1.32 -10.41
CA ALA A 19 -2.94 -0.07 -10.02
C ALA A 19 -3.69 -1.05 -10.93
N ILE A 20 -4.94 -0.74 -11.28
CA ILE A 20 -5.74 -1.52 -12.22
C ILE A 20 -5.03 -1.58 -13.57
N GLU A 21 -4.60 -0.43 -14.10
CA GLU A 21 -3.93 -0.37 -15.40
C GLU A 21 -2.60 -1.14 -15.40
N ALA A 22 -1.79 -0.97 -14.35
CA ALA A 22 -0.48 -1.62 -14.26
C ALA A 22 -0.54 -3.16 -14.16
N PHE A 23 -1.63 -3.70 -13.61
CA PHE A 23 -1.81 -5.15 -13.41
C PHE A 23 -2.87 -5.79 -14.31
N LYS A 24 -3.37 -5.05 -15.29
CA LYS A 24 -4.34 -5.58 -16.25
C LYS A 24 -3.68 -6.59 -17.18
N SER A 25 -4.31 -7.75 -17.31
CA SER A 25 -3.95 -8.81 -18.26
C SER A 25 -5.15 -9.16 -19.15
N GLU A 26 -4.97 -10.10 -20.08
CA GLU A 26 -6.08 -10.66 -20.87
C GLU A 26 -7.16 -11.30 -19.99
N MET A 27 -6.78 -11.82 -18.82
CA MET A 27 -7.69 -12.43 -17.83
C MET A 27 -8.27 -11.41 -16.83
N GLY A 28 -8.03 -10.12 -17.05
CA GLY A 28 -8.39 -9.05 -16.12
C GLY A 28 -7.29 -8.78 -15.10
N VAL A 29 -7.68 -8.26 -13.93
CA VAL A 29 -6.77 -7.89 -12.83
C VAL A 29 -6.87 -8.94 -11.73
N HIS A 30 -5.73 -9.50 -11.32
CA HIS A 30 -5.67 -10.39 -10.16
C HIS A 30 -5.85 -9.59 -8.86
N ALA A 31 -6.97 -9.79 -8.17
CA ALA A 31 -7.41 -8.97 -7.05
C ALA A 31 -6.37 -8.90 -5.93
N GLU A 32 -5.83 -10.05 -5.54
CA GLU A 32 -4.83 -10.19 -4.48
C GLU A 32 -3.53 -9.46 -4.83
N THR A 33 -3.13 -9.48 -6.11
CA THR A 33 -1.94 -8.74 -6.58
C THR A 33 -2.19 -7.23 -6.54
N ALA A 34 -3.36 -6.76 -6.99
CA ALA A 34 -3.68 -5.33 -6.96
C ALA A 34 -3.79 -4.78 -5.53
N ILE A 35 -4.42 -5.53 -4.63
CA ILE A 35 -4.56 -5.17 -3.21
C ILE A 35 -3.20 -5.19 -2.52
N ALA A 36 -2.43 -6.28 -2.65
CA ALA A 36 -1.10 -6.36 -2.07
C ALA A 36 -0.18 -5.28 -2.64
N GLY A 37 -0.26 -5.04 -3.96
CA GLY A 37 0.59 -4.08 -4.64
C GLY A 37 0.35 -2.65 -4.17
N THR A 38 -0.91 -2.25 -4.10
CA THR A 38 -1.31 -0.92 -3.61
C THR A 38 -0.98 -0.75 -2.12
N ALA A 39 -1.16 -1.81 -1.31
CA ALA A 39 -0.80 -1.78 0.10
C ALA A 39 0.72 -1.66 0.32
N ARG A 40 1.53 -2.39 -0.47
CA ARG A 40 2.99 -2.24 -0.46
C ARG A 40 3.41 -0.82 -0.79
N MET A 41 2.78 -0.17 -1.77
CA MET A 41 3.07 1.22 -2.09
C MET A 41 2.74 2.19 -0.95
N ALA A 42 1.65 1.96 -0.21
CA ALA A 42 1.39 2.73 1.01
C ALA A 42 2.52 2.55 2.04
N GLY A 43 2.98 1.32 2.23
CA GLY A 43 4.14 1.01 3.07
C GLY A 43 5.43 1.69 2.57
N THR A 44 5.71 1.64 1.26
CA THR A 44 6.88 2.26 0.63
C THR A 44 6.89 3.77 0.82
N PHE A 45 5.77 4.45 0.61
CA PHE A 45 5.67 5.88 0.87
C PHE A 45 5.84 6.20 2.34
N LEU A 46 5.26 5.40 3.24
CA LEU A 46 5.50 5.56 4.67
C LEU A 46 7.00 5.39 5.01
N PHE A 47 7.66 4.37 4.45
CA PHE A 47 9.09 4.14 4.62
C PHE A 47 9.92 5.34 4.16
N ARG A 48 9.64 5.87 2.95
CA ARG A 48 10.32 7.06 2.42
C ARG A 48 10.07 8.31 3.27
N SER A 49 8.92 8.42 3.92
CA SER A 49 8.61 9.54 4.82
C SER A 49 9.53 9.61 6.05
N PHE A 50 10.17 8.51 6.42
CA PHE A 50 11.08 8.47 7.57
C PHE A 50 12.46 9.08 7.29
N GLY A 51 12.83 9.24 6.02
CA GLY A 51 14.09 9.89 5.64
C GLY A 51 15.36 9.20 6.16
N PHE A 52 15.35 7.86 6.29
CA PHE A 52 16.50 7.13 6.84
C PHE A 52 17.78 7.33 6.00
N PRO A 53 18.94 7.41 6.64
CA PRO A 53 20.23 7.31 5.95
C PRO A 53 20.53 5.84 5.64
N LEU A 54 20.40 5.43 4.38
CA LEU A 54 20.43 4.01 3.99
C LEU A 54 21.72 3.59 3.25
N ALA A 55 22.86 4.19 3.61
CA ALA A 55 24.15 4.06 2.90
C ALA A 55 24.68 2.63 2.69
N SER A 56 24.19 1.65 3.44
CA SER A 56 24.63 0.24 3.37
C SER A 56 23.49 -0.76 3.19
N ILE A 57 22.27 -0.29 2.92
CA ILE A 57 21.08 -1.14 2.80
C ILE A 57 20.86 -1.46 1.32
N GLN A 58 20.68 -2.74 1.02
CA GLN A 58 20.33 -3.19 -0.34
C GLN A 58 18.81 -3.14 -0.55
N PRO A 59 18.33 -2.86 -1.77
CA PRO A 59 16.91 -3.04 -2.09
C PRO A 59 16.41 -4.44 -1.72
N GLY A 60 15.20 -4.51 -1.17
CA GLY A 60 14.61 -5.77 -0.72
C GLY A 60 15.07 -6.23 0.67
N GLN A 61 16.05 -5.57 1.28
CA GLN A 61 16.50 -5.90 2.62
C GLN A 61 15.50 -5.41 3.68
N ALA A 62 15.25 -6.25 4.70
CA ALA A 62 14.46 -5.85 5.86
C ALA A 62 15.20 -4.77 6.68
N VAL A 63 14.47 -3.73 7.06
CA VAL A 63 14.96 -2.60 7.86
C VAL A 63 14.22 -2.58 9.19
N LEU A 64 14.97 -2.76 10.28
CA LEU A 64 14.43 -2.64 11.62
C LEU A 64 14.35 -1.15 11.98
N SER A 65 13.15 -0.70 12.32
CA SER A 65 12.90 0.70 12.66
C SER A 65 11.74 0.84 13.64
N ASP A 66 11.96 1.63 14.68
CA ASP A 66 10.91 2.01 15.63
C ASP A 66 9.83 2.86 14.96
N ALA A 67 10.20 3.73 14.02
CA ALA A 67 9.23 4.52 13.27
C ALA A 67 8.28 3.62 12.46
N ALA A 68 8.79 2.54 11.86
CA ALA A 68 7.94 1.56 11.18
C ALA A 68 7.05 0.77 12.16
N ASN A 69 7.54 0.47 13.37
CA ASN A 69 6.77 -0.18 14.42
C ASN A 69 5.63 0.70 14.95
N GLU A 70 5.86 2.01 15.05
CA GLU A 70 4.87 2.97 15.57
C GLU A 70 3.87 3.41 14.50
N GLN A 71 4.34 3.66 13.27
CA GLN A 71 3.52 4.25 12.21
C GLN A 71 2.86 3.20 11.31
N GLY A 72 3.50 2.05 11.09
CA GLY A 72 2.95 0.96 10.27
C GLY A 72 1.54 0.51 10.69
N PRO A 73 1.28 0.28 11.99
CA PRO A 73 -0.07 -0.06 12.46
C PRO A 73 -1.15 0.98 12.14
N LYS A 74 -0.77 2.26 11.92
CA LYS A 74 -1.73 3.30 11.57
C LYS A 74 -2.30 3.12 10.16
N LEU A 75 -1.53 2.57 9.21
CA LEU A 75 -2.06 2.21 7.88
C LEU A 75 -3.12 1.10 7.97
N ILE A 76 -2.90 0.10 8.83
CA ILE A 76 -3.86 -0.98 9.08
C ILE A 76 -5.14 -0.44 9.73
N GLN A 77 -5.01 0.46 10.72
CA GLN A 77 -6.15 1.15 11.34
C GLN A 77 -6.90 2.02 10.34
N ALA A 78 -6.18 2.69 9.43
CA ALA A 78 -6.76 3.50 8.39
C ALA A 78 -7.59 2.66 7.42
N LEU A 79 -7.03 1.57 6.93
CA LEU A 79 -7.73 0.61 6.09
C LEU A 79 -9.03 0.13 6.74
N GLY A 80 -8.97 -0.36 7.98
CA GLY A 80 -10.14 -0.86 8.69
C GLY A 80 -11.23 0.20 8.87
N SER A 81 -10.84 1.43 9.18
CA SER A 81 -11.76 2.56 9.35
C SER A 81 -12.42 2.97 8.03
N VAL A 82 -11.67 3.02 6.93
CA VAL A 82 -12.21 3.35 5.60
C VAL A 82 -13.14 2.24 5.12
N LEU A 83 -12.76 0.97 5.29
CA LEU A 83 -13.61 -0.17 4.94
C LEU A 83 -14.96 -0.12 5.68
N ALA A 84 -14.94 0.14 6.99
CA ALA A 84 -16.16 0.32 7.77
C ALA A 84 -17.01 1.49 7.25
N HIS A 85 -16.36 2.62 6.92
CA HIS A 85 -17.05 3.80 6.38
C HIS A 85 -17.71 3.54 5.02
N ILE A 86 -17.09 2.75 4.14
CA ILE A 86 -17.63 2.39 2.81
C ILE A 86 -18.48 1.10 2.83
N GLY A 87 -18.89 0.66 4.02
CA GLY A 87 -19.82 -0.44 4.21
C GLY A 87 -19.26 -1.82 3.87
N VAL A 88 -17.98 -2.06 4.13
CA VAL A 88 -17.37 -3.40 4.13
C VAL A 88 -17.26 -3.85 5.58
N ALA A 89 -18.04 -4.87 5.95
CA ALA A 89 -17.97 -5.46 7.27
C ALA A 89 -16.80 -6.47 7.34
N LEU A 90 -15.94 -6.30 8.35
CA LEU A 90 -14.89 -7.25 8.68
C LEU A 90 -15.28 -8.05 9.91
N ASP A 91 -15.09 -9.36 9.84
CA ASP A 91 -15.22 -10.27 10.96
C ASP A 91 -13.87 -10.37 11.68
N ARG A 92 -13.80 -9.77 12.87
CA ARG A 92 -12.58 -9.76 13.68
C ARG A 92 -12.09 -11.16 14.04
N ALA A 93 -12.97 -12.16 14.12
CA ALA A 93 -12.60 -13.53 14.43
C ALA A 93 -11.86 -14.22 13.25
N LYS A 94 -11.99 -13.70 12.03
CA LYS A 94 -11.37 -14.25 10.81
C LYS A 94 -10.07 -13.55 10.41
N LEU A 95 -9.75 -12.43 11.05
CA LEU A 95 -8.52 -11.68 10.73
C LEU A 95 -7.30 -12.49 11.16
N GLY A 96 -6.39 -12.76 10.22
CA GLY A 96 -5.16 -13.52 10.47
C GLY A 96 -5.26 -15.03 10.20
N ALA A 97 -6.35 -15.51 9.60
CA ALA A 97 -6.42 -16.87 9.08
C ALA A 97 -5.35 -17.12 8.00
N SER A 98 -4.82 -18.35 7.97
CA SER A 98 -3.75 -18.74 7.04
C SER A 98 -4.17 -18.54 5.58
N LYS A 99 -3.25 -18.04 4.75
CA LYS A 99 -3.50 -17.82 3.32
C LYS A 99 -3.36 -19.15 2.59
N GLU A 100 -4.44 -19.60 1.96
CA GLU A 100 -4.36 -20.69 0.98
C GLU A 100 -3.43 -20.27 -0.18
N PRO A 101 -2.66 -21.19 -0.79
CA PRO A 101 -1.70 -20.86 -1.86
C PRO A 101 -2.32 -20.12 -3.05
N GLU A 102 -3.59 -20.39 -3.36
CA GLU A 102 -4.34 -19.76 -4.46
C GLU A 102 -4.58 -18.26 -4.28
N HIS A 103 -4.48 -17.73 -3.06
CA HIS A 103 -4.68 -16.32 -2.75
C HIS A 103 -3.37 -15.55 -2.53
N GLN A 104 -2.25 -16.12 -2.98
CA GLN A 104 -0.97 -15.44 -2.91
C GLN A 104 -0.85 -14.38 -4.01
N PRO A 105 -0.39 -13.15 -3.68
CA PRO A 105 -0.05 -12.16 -4.69
C PRO A 105 1.00 -12.71 -5.66
N GLN A 106 0.81 -12.44 -6.95
CA GLN A 106 1.68 -12.98 -8.01
C GLN A 106 3.02 -12.23 -8.14
N LEU A 107 3.15 -11.08 -7.50
CA LEU A 107 4.36 -10.28 -7.49
C LEU A 107 4.93 -10.20 -6.07
N ASP A 108 6.25 -10.16 -5.97
CA ASP A 108 6.95 -9.80 -4.73
C ASP A 108 7.00 -8.27 -4.54
N PHE A 109 7.67 -7.83 -3.48
CA PHE A 109 7.78 -6.42 -3.11
C PHE A 109 8.47 -5.56 -4.19
N LEU A 110 9.67 -5.94 -4.65
CA LEU A 110 10.42 -5.13 -5.60
C LEU A 110 9.79 -5.14 -6.99
N ALA A 111 9.24 -6.27 -7.43
CA ALA A 111 8.50 -6.36 -8.68
C ALA A 111 7.24 -5.48 -8.65
N THR A 112 6.50 -5.47 -7.53
CA THR A 112 5.38 -4.55 -7.30
C THR A 112 5.83 -3.09 -7.44
N GLN A 113 6.88 -2.74 -6.69
CA GLN A 113 7.37 -1.38 -6.60
C GLN A 113 7.79 -0.86 -7.98
N LYS A 114 8.52 -1.68 -8.76
CA LYS A 114 8.93 -1.35 -10.12
C LYS A 114 7.76 -1.01 -11.05
N GLN A 115 6.62 -1.66 -10.87
CA GLN A 115 5.42 -1.46 -11.70
C GLN A 115 4.62 -0.22 -11.28
N LEU A 116 4.49 0.03 -9.97
CA LEU A 116 3.56 1.06 -9.46
C LEU A 116 4.24 2.36 -9.06
N GLU A 117 5.44 2.31 -8.49
CA GLU A 117 6.06 3.49 -7.89
C GLU A 117 6.27 4.65 -8.88
N PRO A 118 6.71 4.43 -10.14
CA PRO A 118 6.91 5.54 -11.08
C PRO A 118 5.64 6.34 -11.35
N THR A 119 4.49 5.66 -11.50
CA THR A 119 3.22 6.33 -11.80
C THR A 119 2.59 6.91 -10.54
N PHE A 120 2.64 6.20 -9.41
CA PHE A 120 2.15 6.70 -8.13
C PHE A 120 2.94 7.94 -7.67
N SER A 121 4.27 7.93 -7.80
CA SER A 121 5.11 9.07 -7.42
C SER A 121 4.82 10.30 -8.29
N ARG A 122 4.54 10.11 -9.59
CA ARG A 122 4.13 11.22 -10.47
C ARG A 122 2.79 11.82 -10.06
N ALA A 123 1.81 10.98 -9.75
CA ALA A 123 0.49 11.44 -9.28
C ALA A 123 0.60 12.16 -7.92
N MET A 124 1.39 11.62 -6.98
CA MET A 124 1.72 12.26 -5.70
C MET A 124 2.31 13.66 -5.91
N GLN A 125 3.34 13.78 -6.76
CA GLN A 125 4.01 15.05 -7.05
C GLN A 125 3.08 16.06 -7.72
N ALA A 126 2.27 15.62 -8.69
CA ALA A 126 1.32 16.48 -9.39
C ALA A 126 0.26 17.08 -8.45
N LEU A 127 -0.08 16.37 -7.37
CA LEU A 127 -1.02 16.81 -6.34
C LEU A 127 -0.33 17.49 -5.14
N GLY A 128 0.99 17.66 -5.19
CA GLY A 128 1.75 18.32 -4.11
C GLY A 128 1.73 17.55 -2.77
N LEU A 129 1.54 16.23 -2.81
CA LEU A 129 1.46 15.42 -1.60
C LEU A 129 2.85 15.07 -1.06
N SER A 130 2.99 15.13 0.26
CA SER A 130 4.11 14.51 0.96
C SER A 130 4.04 12.98 0.90
N TYR A 131 5.16 12.30 1.15
CA TYR A 131 5.19 10.83 1.25
C TYR A 131 4.21 10.30 2.30
N LEU A 132 4.06 10.97 3.44
CA LEU A 132 3.11 10.54 4.47
C LEU A 132 1.66 10.64 3.96
N GLN A 133 1.29 11.74 3.32
CA GLN A 133 -0.05 11.91 2.74
C GLN A 133 -0.30 10.91 1.61
N ALA A 134 0.71 10.60 0.80
CA ALA A 134 0.63 9.59 -0.25
C ALA A 134 0.45 8.18 0.32
N ALA A 135 1.10 7.86 1.45
CA ALA A 135 0.92 6.60 2.16
C ALA A 135 -0.53 6.45 2.64
N GLU A 136 -1.10 7.50 3.23
CA GLU A 136 -2.51 7.53 3.65
C GLU A 136 -3.46 7.39 2.45
N SER A 137 -3.20 8.11 1.35
CA SER A 137 -3.98 7.97 0.11
C SER A 137 -3.92 6.58 -0.49
N ALA A 138 -2.76 5.93 -0.48
CA ALA A 138 -2.60 4.56 -0.96
C ALA A 138 -3.29 3.53 -0.02
N ALA A 139 -3.37 3.79 1.28
CA ALA A 139 -4.19 2.99 2.20
C ALA A 139 -5.70 3.15 1.91
N ILE A 140 -6.17 4.35 1.59
CA ILE A 140 -7.55 4.60 1.12
C ILE A 140 -7.79 3.88 -0.21
N ALA A 141 -6.87 4.00 -1.18
CA ALA A 141 -6.94 3.31 -2.46
C ALA A 141 -7.05 1.79 -2.30
N THR A 142 -6.28 1.23 -1.35
CA THR A 142 -6.36 -0.19 -0.99
C THR A 142 -7.75 -0.56 -0.50
N ALA A 143 -8.38 0.26 0.37
CA ALA A 143 -9.74 0.02 0.84
C ALA A 143 -10.76 0.04 -0.32
N ILE A 144 -10.60 0.96 -1.27
CA ILE A 144 -11.45 1.05 -2.46
C ILE A 144 -11.31 -0.20 -3.34
N LEU A 145 -10.08 -0.68 -3.57
CA LEU A 145 -9.85 -1.92 -4.32
C LEU A 145 -10.49 -3.12 -3.62
N ILE A 146 -10.34 -3.26 -2.30
CA ILE A 146 -11.02 -4.32 -1.54
C ILE A 146 -12.53 -4.25 -1.75
N LYS A 147 -13.13 -3.06 -1.65
CA LYS A 147 -14.58 -2.88 -1.88
C LYS A 147 -14.99 -3.34 -3.27
N GLN A 148 -14.21 -3.01 -4.30
CA GLN A 148 -14.49 -3.41 -5.69
C GLN A 148 -14.35 -4.93 -5.89
N CYS A 149 -13.48 -5.60 -5.12
CA CYS A 149 -13.24 -7.03 -5.20
C CYS A 149 -14.17 -7.89 -4.33
N VAL A 150 -15.03 -7.32 -3.48
CA VAL A 150 -15.97 -8.07 -2.61
C VAL A 150 -16.76 -9.17 -3.34
N PRO A 151 -17.22 -9.01 -4.60
CA PRO A 151 -17.93 -10.07 -5.30
C PRO A 151 -17.11 -11.34 -5.59
N VAL A 152 -15.77 -11.25 -5.54
CA VAL A 152 -14.85 -12.32 -5.95
C VAL A 152 -13.79 -12.69 -4.90
N LEU A 153 -13.64 -11.88 -3.85
CA LEU A 153 -12.63 -12.07 -2.81
C LEU A 153 -13.22 -11.75 -1.42
N ASP A 154 -13.02 -12.66 -0.46
CA ASP A 154 -13.43 -12.43 0.93
C ASP A 154 -12.74 -11.16 1.48
N PRO A 155 -13.47 -10.15 1.95
CA PRO A 155 -12.88 -8.92 2.47
C PRO A 155 -11.97 -9.15 3.69
N ASN A 156 -12.17 -10.21 4.48
CA ASN A 156 -11.31 -10.55 5.62
C ASN A 156 -9.94 -11.04 5.14
N LEU A 157 -9.94 -11.86 4.08
CA LEU A 157 -8.72 -12.31 3.42
C LEU A 157 -8.00 -11.14 2.75
N ALA A 158 -8.75 -10.32 2.01
CA ALA A 158 -8.25 -9.11 1.37
C ALA A 158 -7.61 -8.14 2.39
N PHE A 159 -8.22 -7.97 3.56
CA PHE A 159 -7.65 -7.19 4.65
C PHE A 159 -6.31 -7.77 5.14
N GLY A 160 -6.22 -9.09 5.32
CA GLY A 160 -4.97 -9.76 5.71
C GLY A 160 -3.86 -9.63 4.66
N ILE A 161 -4.23 -9.65 3.37
CA ILE A 161 -3.30 -9.41 2.25
C ILE A 161 -2.78 -7.96 2.32
N ALA A 162 -3.67 -6.99 2.46
CA ALA A 162 -3.30 -5.58 2.57
C ALA A 162 -2.45 -5.29 3.82
N ALA A 163 -2.84 -5.83 4.98
CA ALA A 163 -2.09 -5.65 6.23
C ALA A 163 -0.65 -6.16 6.11
N TYR A 164 -0.47 -7.34 5.50
CA TYR A 164 0.87 -7.84 5.20
C TYR A 164 1.62 -6.91 4.23
N GLY A 165 0.96 -6.43 3.16
CA GLY A 165 1.56 -5.49 2.21
C GLY A 165 2.03 -4.18 2.86
N PHE A 166 1.26 -3.61 3.79
CA PHE A 166 1.68 -2.42 4.55
C PHE A 166 2.93 -2.70 5.38
N VAL A 167 2.98 -3.84 6.07
CA VAL A 167 4.13 -4.24 6.89
C VAL A 167 5.35 -4.46 6.00
N GLU A 168 5.21 -5.21 4.91
CA GLU A 168 6.29 -5.48 3.98
C GLU A 168 6.83 -4.19 3.38
N GLY A 169 5.97 -3.29 2.88
CA GLY A 169 6.43 -2.03 2.29
C GLY A 169 7.02 -1.03 3.29
N SER A 170 6.54 -1.01 4.53
CA SER A 170 7.05 -0.10 5.58
C SER A 170 8.32 -0.59 6.27
N LYS A 171 8.74 -1.84 6.01
CA LYS A 171 9.90 -2.48 6.65
C LYS A 171 10.89 -3.09 5.65
N THR A 172 10.70 -2.89 4.35
CA THR A 172 11.60 -3.38 3.31
C THR A 172 12.16 -2.21 2.53
N ALA A 173 13.48 -2.20 2.33
CA ALA A 173 14.15 -1.13 1.62
C ALA A 173 13.71 -1.09 0.13
N PRO A 174 13.20 0.05 -0.35
CA PRO A 174 12.77 0.19 -1.75
C PRO A 174 13.94 0.41 -2.71
N ASP A 175 13.74 0.17 -4.01
CA ASP A 175 14.69 0.52 -5.09
C ASP A 175 14.31 1.80 -5.87
N PRO A 176 15.10 2.88 -5.93
CA PRO A 176 16.38 3.03 -5.26
C PRO A 176 16.20 3.26 -3.76
N VAL A 177 17.21 2.76 -3.05
CA VAL A 177 17.50 3.16 -1.68
C VAL A 177 18.04 4.58 -1.75
N VAL A 178 17.14 5.57 -1.72
CA VAL A 178 17.54 6.98 -1.85
C VAL A 178 18.34 7.34 -0.60
N LEU A 179 19.62 7.63 -0.81
CA LEU A 179 20.48 8.19 0.21
C LEU A 179 19.95 9.59 0.52
N GLY A 180 19.64 9.86 1.78
CA GLY A 180 19.28 11.20 2.20
C GLY A 180 20.38 12.19 1.80
N SER A 181 20.16 12.92 0.72
CA SER A 181 21.00 14.04 0.31
C SER A 181 20.12 15.17 -0.17
N GLY A 182 19.97 16.17 0.71
CA GLY A 182 19.67 17.55 0.38
C GLY A 182 18.26 17.82 -0.16
N ALA A 183 17.50 18.60 0.59
CA ALA A 183 16.60 19.56 -0.04
C ALA A 183 17.37 20.27 -1.18
N VAL A 184 16.81 20.21 -2.39
CA VAL A 184 17.10 21.16 -3.46
C VAL A 184 15.82 21.93 -3.72
#